data_AF-A0A9E3GRR3-F1
#
_entry.id   AF-A0A9E3GRR3-F1
#
_cell.length_a   1.000
_cell.length_b   1.000
_cell.length_c   1.000
_cell.angle_alpha   90.00
_cell.angle_beta   90.00
_cell.angle_gamma   90.00
#
_symmetry.space_group_name_H-M   'P 1'
#
loop_
_entity.id
_entity.type
_entity.pdbx_description
1 polymer ?
#
loop_
_entity_poly.entity_id
_entity_poly.type
_entity_poly.pdbx_seq_one_letter_code
_entity_poly.pdbx_strand_id
1 'polypeptide(L)'
;MYATQRSGGANISKGPRPATTGPDDLERLVQAHLDGWATDEDLAVLRSHADDWQDALKELLRQTKATLRNVRRRKDTPEKELVLADFEGQRERIEEVLAALKAGEEPPAARSPEGIAEADDGTS
;
A
#
# COMPACT_ATOMS: atom_id res chain seq x y z
N MET A 1 -11.65 -20.95 -45.87
CA MET A 1 -10.86 -21.96 -45.12
C MET A 1 -10.03 -21.22 -44.07
N TYR A 2 -10.04 -21.74 -42.85
CA TYR A 2 -9.53 -21.15 -41.61
C TYR A 2 -8.00 -21.02 -41.56
N ALA A 3 -7.49 -19.95 -40.94
CA ALA A 3 -6.77 -19.96 -39.64
C ALA A 3 -5.72 -18.83 -39.56
N THR A 4 -6.13 -17.67 -39.00
CA THR A 4 -5.18 -16.72 -38.40
C THR A 4 -4.83 -17.26 -37.02
N GLN A 5 -3.60 -17.74 -36.86
CA GLN A 5 -3.05 -18.14 -35.57
C GLN A 5 -2.88 -16.88 -34.71
N ARG A 6 -3.79 -16.71 -33.74
CA ARG A 6 -3.73 -15.72 -32.67
C ARG A 6 -2.52 -16.06 -31.81
N SER A 7 -1.44 -15.27 -31.91
CA SER A 7 -0.28 -15.39 -31.02
C SER A 7 -0.76 -15.18 -29.58
N GLY A 8 -0.67 -16.25 -28.81
CA GLY A 8 -1.12 -16.35 -27.44
C GLY A 8 -0.27 -15.52 -26.47
N GLY A 9 -0.96 -15.16 -25.38
CA GLY A 9 -0.49 -14.55 -24.14
C GLY A 9 1.00 -14.29 -23.99
N ALA A 10 1.34 -13.01 -23.81
CA ALA A 10 2.56 -12.60 -23.15
C ALA A 10 2.61 -13.25 -21.77
N ASN A 11 3.35 -14.36 -21.70
CA ASN A 11 3.74 -15.01 -20.47
C ASN A 11 4.71 -14.06 -19.75
N ILE A 12 4.17 -13.17 -18.91
CA ILE A 12 4.97 -12.41 -17.95
C ILE A 12 5.58 -13.41 -16.98
N SER A 13 6.76 -13.93 -17.34
CA SER A 13 7.63 -14.65 -16.43
C SER A 13 7.88 -13.74 -15.22
N LYS A 14 7.18 -14.00 -14.11
CA LYS A 14 7.62 -13.63 -12.76
C LYS A 14 8.89 -14.43 -12.47
N GLY A 15 9.99 -14.06 -13.11
CA GLY A 15 11.32 -14.46 -12.65
C GLY A 15 11.65 -13.68 -11.38
N PRO A 16 12.36 -14.26 -10.41
CA PRO A 16 12.80 -13.54 -9.22
C PRO A 16 13.74 -12.42 -9.68
N ARG A 17 13.38 -11.16 -9.41
CA ARG A 17 14.32 -10.06 -9.63
C ARG A 17 15.46 -10.25 -8.62
N PRO A 18 16.73 -10.28 -9.06
CA PRO A 18 17.84 -10.33 -8.12
C PRO A 18 17.80 -9.07 -7.24
N ALA A 19 17.63 -9.28 -5.94
CA ALA A 19 17.56 -8.23 -4.94
C ALA A 19 18.94 -7.58 -4.75
N THR A 20 19.23 -6.54 -5.52
CA THR A 20 20.02 -5.44 -4.98
C THR A 20 19.10 -4.66 -4.05
N THR A 21 19.06 -5.05 -2.77
CA THR A 21 18.25 -4.37 -1.74
C THR A 21 18.85 -2.98 -1.46
N GLY A 22 18.62 -2.04 -2.37
CA GLY A 22 18.88 -0.62 -2.13
C GLY A 22 17.74 0.00 -1.32
N PRO A 23 17.94 1.18 -0.72
CA PRO A 23 16.91 1.89 0.04
C PRO A 23 15.64 2.15 -0.81
N ASP A 24 15.79 2.47 -2.09
CA ASP A 24 14.67 2.69 -3.02
C ASP A 24 13.81 1.43 -3.24
N ASP A 25 14.41 0.24 -3.16
CA ASP A 25 13.66 -1.01 -3.27
C ASP A 25 12.84 -1.27 -2.00
N LEU A 26 13.38 -0.96 -0.83
CA LEU A 26 12.67 -1.12 0.43
C LEU A 26 11.44 -0.20 0.49
N GLU A 27 11.57 1.08 0.15
CA GLU A 27 10.44 2.02 0.09
C GLU A 27 9.32 1.52 -0.83
N ARG A 28 9.68 0.99 -2.00
CA ARG A 28 8.74 0.38 -2.93
C ARG A 28 8.00 -0.81 -2.32
N LEU A 29 8.71 -1.68 -1.58
CA LEU A 29 8.10 -2.82 -0.90
C LEU A 29 7.16 -2.38 0.23
N VAL A 30 7.53 -1.35 0.99
CA VAL A 30 6.67 -0.76 2.03
C VAL A 30 5.37 -0.24 1.42
N GLN A 31 5.47 0.51 0.32
CA GLN A 31 4.30 1.01 -0.39
C GLN A 31 3.43 -0.14 -0.93
N ALA A 32 4.05 -1.15 -1.55
CA ALA A 32 3.35 -2.34 -2.02
C ALA A 32 2.64 -3.10 -0.88
N HIS A 33 3.24 -3.16 0.31
CA HIS A 33 2.62 -3.76 1.48
C HIS A 33 1.37 -2.98 1.91
N LEU A 34 1.48 -1.65 2.05
CA LEU A 34 0.37 -0.78 2.45
C LEU A 34 -0.80 -0.78 1.45
N ASP A 35 -0.48 -1.00 0.17
CA ASP A 35 -1.46 -1.05 -0.90
C ASP A 35 -2.05 -2.47 -1.10
N GLY A 36 -1.49 -3.50 -0.45
CA GLY A 36 -1.94 -4.90 -0.55
C GLY A 36 -1.41 -5.68 -1.75
N TRP A 37 -0.33 -5.22 -2.36
CA TRP A 37 0.31 -5.83 -3.53
C TRP A 37 1.61 -6.56 -3.20
N ALA A 38 2.11 -6.46 -1.95
CA ALA A 38 3.29 -7.19 -1.52
C ALA A 38 3.03 -8.70 -1.50
N THR A 39 3.97 -9.44 -2.06
CA THR A 39 3.99 -10.91 -1.99
C THR A 39 4.64 -11.40 -0.70
N ASP A 40 4.51 -12.69 -0.39
CA ASP A 40 5.20 -13.28 0.77
C ASP A 40 6.73 -13.14 0.70
N GLU A 41 7.30 -13.16 -0.51
CA GLU A 41 8.73 -12.92 -0.74
C GLU A 41 9.11 -11.47 -0.44
N ASP A 42 8.29 -10.51 -0.88
CA ASP A 42 8.45 -9.09 -0.56
C ASP A 42 8.38 -8.84 0.96
N LEU A 43 7.42 -9.49 1.63
CA LEU A 43 7.28 -9.44 3.09
C LEU A 43 8.48 -10.07 3.81
N ALA A 44 9.04 -11.16 3.29
CA ALA A 44 10.23 -11.78 3.86
C ALA A 44 11.44 -10.83 3.80
N VAL A 45 11.58 -10.06 2.72
CA VAL A 45 12.60 -9.00 2.62
C VAL A 45 12.36 -7.91 3.65
N LEU A 46 11.12 -7.39 3.75
CA LEU A 46 10.78 -6.36 4.74
C LEU A 46 11.04 -6.82 6.18
N ARG A 47 10.67 -8.05 6.52
CA ARG A 47 10.93 -8.65 7.84
C ARG A 47 12.42 -8.81 8.13
N SER A 48 13.23 -9.12 7.12
CA SER A 48 14.70 -9.22 7.27
C SER A 48 15.36 -7.84 7.51
N HIS A 49 14.65 -6.76 7.19
CA HIS A 49 15.08 -5.37 7.31
C HIS A 49 14.10 -4.57 8.21
N ALA A 50 13.72 -5.12 9.35
CA ALA A 50 12.65 -4.56 10.19
C ALA A 50 12.92 -3.12 10.68
N ASP A 51 14.17 -2.76 10.99
CA ASP A 51 14.53 -1.41 11.40
C ASP A 51 14.38 -0.41 10.23
N ASP A 52 14.91 -0.77 9.06
CA ASP A 52 14.77 0.05 7.84
C ASP A 52 13.30 0.18 7.43
N TRP A 53 12.50 -0.88 7.59
CA TRP A 53 11.06 -0.87 7.33
C TRP A 53 10.35 0.13 8.26
N GLN A 54 10.65 0.10 9.56
CA GLN A 54 10.09 1.07 10.50
C GLN A 54 10.48 2.50 10.13
N ASP A 55 11.73 2.74 9.73
CA ASP A 55 12.19 4.07 9.35
C ASP A 55 11.54 4.58 8.06
N ALA A 56 11.37 3.72 7.06
CA ALA A 56 10.61 4.03 5.86
C ALA A 56 9.14 4.38 6.17
N LEU A 57 8.48 3.63 7.06
CA LEU A 57 7.11 3.94 7.51
C LEU A 57 7.02 5.28 8.27
N LYS A 58 8.01 5.60 9.13
CA LYS A 58 8.06 6.90 9.82
C LYS A 58 8.20 8.06 8.83
N GLU A 59 9.05 7.88 7.82
CA GLU A 59 9.26 8.87 6.77
C GLU A 59 7.99 9.08 5.95
N LEU A 60 7.36 7.99 5.50
CA LEU A 60 6.10 8.04 4.77
C LEU A 60 5.00 8.72 5.59
N LEU A 61 4.87 8.39 6.88
CA LEU A 61 3.92 9.03 7.78
C LEU A 61 4.13 10.54 7.88
N ARG A 62 5.39 10.98 7.95
CA ARG A 62 5.76 12.40 7.98
C ARG A 62 5.34 13.10 6.69
N GLN A 63 5.57 12.46 5.55
CA GLN A 63 5.19 12.98 4.23
C GLN A 63 3.66 13.05 4.08
N THR A 64 2.92 11.98 4.41
CA THR A 64 1.45 11.97 4.39
C THR A 64 0.86 13.06 5.28
N LYS A 65 1.39 13.25 6.50
CA LYS A 65 0.97 14.35 7.40
C LYS A 65 1.27 15.74 6.83
N ALA A 66 2.40 15.91 6.15
CA ALA A 66 2.74 17.15 5.48
C ALA A 66 1.79 17.44 4.30
N THR A 67 1.46 16.42 3.52
CA THR A 67 0.52 16.52 2.40
C THR A 67 -0.89 16.84 2.90
N LEU A 68 -1.39 16.17 3.94
CA LEU A 68 -2.67 16.49 4.58
C LEU A 68 -2.75 17.96 4.99
N ARG A 69 -1.72 18.47 5.68
CA ARG A 69 -1.65 19.89 6.07
C ARG A 69 -1.70 20.81 4.84
N ASN A 70 -1.04 20.45 3.75
CA ASN A 70 -1.04 21.25 2.52
C ASN A 70 -2.40 21.20 1.81
N VAL A 71 -3.04 20.03 1.70
CA VAL A 71 -4.37 19.86 1.09
C VAL A 71 -5.44 20.62 1.90
N ARG A 72 -5.38 20.56 3.23
CA ARG A 72 -6.31 21.31 4.11
C ARG A 72 -6.30 22.82 3.88
N ARG A 73 -5.16 23.39 3.46
CA ARG A 73 -5.00 24.82 3.14
C ARG A 73 -5.51 25.22 1.76
N ARG A 74 -5.82 24.26 0.88
CA ARG A 74 -6.39 24.53 -0.45
C ARG A 74 -7.85 24.95 -0.33
N LYS A 75 -8.34 25.65 -1.36
CA LYS A 75 -9.74 26.03 -1.51
C LYS A 75 -10.65 24.81 -1.34
N ASP A 76 -11.78 24.99 -0.65
CA ASP A 76 -12.77 23.94 -0.49
C ASP A 76 -13.45 23.61 -1.82
N THR A 77 -13.21 22.39 -2.28
CA THR A 77 -13.85 21.79 -3.45
C THR A 77 -14.22 20.34 -3.10
N PRO A 78 -15.23 19.73 -3.75
CA PRO A 78 -15.58 18.33 -3.49
C PRO A 78 -14.40 17.37 -3.68
N GLU A 79 -13.52 17.64 -4.65
CA GLU A 79 -12.34 16.81 -4.90
C GLU A 79 -11.33 16.89 -3.73
N LYS A 80 -11.28 18.01 -3.01
CA LYS A 80 -10.44 18.15 -1.82
C LYS A 80 -10.86 17.17 -0.74
N GLU A 81 -12.16 16.98 -0.52
CA GLU A 81 -12.67 16.06 0.50
C GLU A 81 -12.28 14.61 0.20
N LEU A 82 -12.38 14.20 -1.06
CA LEU A 82 -11.94 12.87 -1.52
C LEU A 82 -10.43 12.67 -1.30
N VAL A 83 -9.63 13.66 -1.66
CA VAL A 83 -8.16 13.61 -1.47
C VAL A 83 -7.80 13.58 0.02
N LEU A 84 -8.53 14.31 0.88
CA LEU A 84 -8.31 14.27 2.32
C LEU A 84 -8.64 12.89 2.89
N ALA A 85 -9.78 12.32 2.52
CA ALA A 85 -10.19 10.99 2.97
C ALA A 85 -9.16 9.91 2.57
N ASP A 86 -8.64 9.99 1.34
CA ASP A 86 -7.61 9.06 0.85
C ASP A 86 -6.32 9.15 1.69
N PHE A 87 -5.79 10.36 1.89
CA PHE A 87 -4.58 10.54 2.71
C PHE A 87 -4.81 10.26 4.20
N GLU A 88 -6.02 10.45 4.73
CA GLU A 88 -6.38 10.08 6.10
C GLU A 88 -6.39 8.56 6.26
N GLY A 89 -7.00 7.83 5.31
CA GLY A 89 -6.97 6.37 5.28
C GLY A 89 -5.56 5.80 5.04
N GLN A 90 -4.71 6.49 4.28
CA GLN A 90 -3.30 6.12 4.13
C GLN A 90 -2.55 6.31 5.46
N ARG A 91 -2.74 7.45 6.13
CA ARG A 91 -2.12 7.74 7.44
C ARG A 91 -2.47 6.68 8.48
N GLU A 92 -3.74 6.31 8.56
CA GLU A 92 -4.23 5.30 9.51
C GLU A 92 -3.58 3.94 9.26
N ARG A 93 -3.52 3.49 8.00
CA ARG A 93 -2.82 2.24 7.63
C ARG A 93 -1.34 2.25 8.02
N ILE A 94 -0.64 3.35 7.77
CA ILE A 94 0.77 3.48 8.17
C ILE A 94 0.91 3.42 9.69
N GLU A 95 0.03 4.09 10.44
CA GLU A 95 0.04 4.08 11.91
C GLU A 95 -0.26 2.68 12.48
N GLU A 96 -1.19 1.93 11.89
CA GLU A 96 -1.52 0.54 12.26
C GLU A 96 -0.31 -0.40 12.06
N VAL A 97 0.30 -0.42 10.87
CA VAL A 97 1.46 -1.26 10.56
C VAL A 97 2.63 -0.93 11.49
N LEU A 98 2.90 0.36 11.70
CA LEU A 98 3.98 0.81 12.56
C LEU A 98 3.75 0.48 14.04
N ALA A 99 2.49 0.45 14.50
CA ALA A 99 2.13 0.01 15.85
C ALA A 99 2.40 -1.50 16.03
N ALA A 100 1.98 -2.33 15.07
CA ALA A 100 2.21 -3.77 15.11
C ALA A 100 3.71 -4.11 15.15
N LEU A 101 4.51 -3.48 14.29
CA LEU A 101 5.96 -3.69 14.27
C LEU A 101 6.63 -3.32 15.61
N LYS A 102 6.18 -2.25 16.26
CA LYS A 102 6.67 -1.84 17.58
C LYS A 102 6.28 -2.81 18.69
N ALA A 103 5.11 -3.45 18.56
CA ALA A 103 4.65 -4.47 19.49
C ALA A 103 5.36 -5.83 19.26
N GLY A 104 6.11 -5.98 18.17
CA GLY A 104 6.67 -7.27 17.73
C GLY A 104 5.61 -8.21 17.18
N GLU A 105 4.47 -7.66 16.75
CA GLU A 105 3.35 -8.39 16.16
C GLU A 105 3.47 -8.41 14.63
N GLU A 106 2.82 -9.40 14.01
CA GLU A 106 2.70 -9.43 12.55
C GLU A 106 1.81 -8.26 12.10
N PRO A 107 2.28 -7.39 11.20
CA PRO A 107 1.50 -6.26 10.73
C PRO A 107 0.26 -6.73 9.97
N PRO A 108 -0.86 -5.99 10.08
CA PRO A 108 -2.07 -6.34 9.38
C PRO A 108 -1.81 -6.39 7.87
N ALA A 109 -2.36 -7.41 7.20
CA ALA A 109 -2.44 -7.39 5.75
C ALA A 109 -3.21 -6.12 5.33
N ALA A 110 -2.75 -5.43 4.28
CA ALA A 110 -3.46 -4.24 3.83
C ALA A 110 -4.92 -4.57 3.55
N ARG A 111 -5.80 -3.68 3.99
CA ARG A 111 -7.22 -3.77 3.66
C ARG A 111 -7.36 -3.58 2.15
N SER A 112 -7.75 -4.64 1.44
CA SER A 112 -8.21 -4.52 0.07
C SER A 112 -9.30 -3.45 0.00
N PRO A 113 -9.38 -2.64 -1.07
CA PRO A 113 -10.43 -1.64 -1.24
C PRO A 113 -11.86 -2.22 -1.35
N GLU A 114 -12.04 -3.55 -1.31
CA GLU A 114 -13.34 -4.24 -1.22
C GLU A 114 -13.90 -4.27 0.21
N GLY A 115 -14.08 -3.09 0.81
CA GLY A 115 -14.74 -2.91 2.10
C GLY A 115 -15.97 -2.00 2.05
N ILE A 116 -16.51 -1.74 0.85
CA ILE A 116 -17.80 -1.07 0.64
C ILE A 116 -18.77 -2.07 0.00
N ALA A 117 -18.90 -3.25 0.60
CA ALA A 117 -20.00 -4.16 0.30
C ALA A 117 -20.96 -4.13 1.49
N GLU A 118 -22.16 -3.60 1.21
CA GLU A 118 -23.41 -3.85 1.92
C GLU A 118 -23.53 -3.23 3.33
N ALA A 119 -23.82 -1.92 3.36
CA ALA A 119 -24.84 -1.45 4.29
C ALA A 119 -26.17 -2.09 3.85
N ASP A 120 -26.42 -3.30 4.38
CA ASP A 120 -27.68 -4.01 4.29
C ASP A 120 -28.79 -3.10 4.80
N ASP A 121 -29.66 -2.71 3.87
CA ASP A 121 -30.92 -2.02 4.07
C ASP A 121 -31.86 -2.91 4.90
N GLY A 122 -31.62 -2.95 6.21
CA GLY A 122 -32.50 -3.59 7.17
C GLY A 122 -33.67 -2.68 7.55
N THR A 123 -34.45 -2.22 6.58
CA THR A 123 -35.77 -1.63 6.87
C THR A 123 -36.77 -2.78 6.95
N SER A 124 -37.18 -3.14 8.17
CA SER A 124 -38.44 -3.86 8.43
C SER A 124 -39.18 -3.21 9.58
#